data_AF-A0A2E0SGF6-F1
#
_entry.id   AF-A0A2E0SGF6-F1
#
_cell.length_a   1.000
_cell.length_b   1.000
_cell.length_c   1.000
_cell.angle_alpha   90.00
_cell.angle_beta   90.00
_cell.angle_gamma   90.00
#
_symmetry.space_group_name_H-M   'P 1'
#
loop_
_entity.id
_entity.type
_entity.pdbx_description
1 polymer ?
#
loop_
_entity_poly.entity_id
_entity_poly.type
_entity_poly.pdbx_seq_one_letter_code
_entity_poly.pdbx_strand_id
1 'polypeptide(L)'
;MNSTARLNAIPRTLNPRMYLFLVVFFSFQLLFPLRYLFYSGNPCWTRECHFLSWRMMLHTRYSQLMFVATDEQTEDSWVVPVEKQMTPTQFLFFQNDPQLIRQYAQFLADRYEEERGRGLKVRVLAKSTMNDNQPQWMIYPDVNLGEESASTHTSEWIVPYGDHTEYPLPRDLQRLTRPVDDPRPAVVPPRL
;
A
#
# COMPACT_ATOMS: atom_id res chain seq x y z
N MET A 1 -23.07 72.63 -13.66
CA MET A 1 -22.39 71.38 -14.12
C MET A 1 -22.13 70.53 -12.88
N ASN A 2 -23.00 69.55 -12.63
CA ASN A 2 -23.00 68.75 -11.40
C ASN A 2 -22.02 67.58 -11.54
N SER A 3 -20.88 67.65 -10.84
CA SER A 3 -19.95 66.53 -10.70
C SER A 3 -19.92 66.09 -9.24
N THR A 4 -20.77 65.13 -8.90
CA THR A 4 -20.62 64.31 -7.70
C THR A 4 -21.09 62.90 -8.02
N ALA A 5 -20.28 62.16 -8.77
CA ALA A 5 -20.40 60.72 -8.83
C ALA A 5 -20.07 60.17 -7.43
N ARG A 6 -21.09 59.94 -6.60
CA ARG A 6 -20.91 59.19 -5.35
C ARG A 6 -20.60 57.75 -5.73
N LEU A 7 -19.32 57.38 -5.69
CA LEU A 7 -18.92 55.99 -5.53
C LEU A 7 -19.40 55.58 -4.13
N ASN A 8 -20.66 55.15 -4.03
CA ASN A 8 -21.13 54.45 -2.85
C ASN A 8 -20.30 53.17 -2.74
N ALA A 9 -19.26 53.24 -1.92
CA ALA A 9 -18.50 52.09 -1.47
C ALA A 9 -19.50 51.04 -1.00
N ILE A 10 -19.29 49.79 -1.41
CA ILE A 10 -20.13 48.67 -1.01
C ILE A 10 -19.56 48.12 0.30
N PRO A 11 -20.10 48.44 1.50
CA PRO A 11 -19.85 47.60 2.65
C PRO A 11 -20.85 46.44 2.57
N ARG A 12 -20.53 45.41 1.79
CA ARG A 12 -21.17 44.10 1.99
C ARG A 12 -20.60 43.56 3.30
N THR A 13 -21.29 43.81 4.40
CA THR A 13 -20.99 43.14 5.67
C THR A 13 -21.01 41.64 5.40
N LEU A 14 -19.85 40.99 5.42
CA LEU A 14 -19.79 39.54 5.24
C LEU A 14 -20.61 38.92 6.37
N ASN A 15 -21.58 38.08 6.02
CA ASN A 15 -22.38 37.35 7.00
C ASN A 15 -21.41 36.59 7.94
N PRO A 16 -21.46 36.77 9.26
CA PRO A 16 -20.50 36.16 10.18
C PRO A 16 -20.47 34.63 10.06
N ARG A 17 -21.60 34.01 9.69
CA ARG A 17 -21.69 32.57 9.39
C ARG A 17 -20.89 32.17 8.15
N MET A 18 -20.96 32.99 7.10
CA MET A 18 -20.19 32.80 5.87
C MET A 18 -18.69 32.97 6.13
N TYR A 19 -18.31 33.96 6.94
CA TYR A 19 -16.93 34.16 7.33
C TYR A 19 -16.39 32.97 8.14
N LEU A 20 -17.13 32.50 9.15
CA LEU A 20 -16.77 31.30 9.93
C LEU A 20 -16.60 30.07 9.03
N PHE A 21 -17.54 29.84 8.11
CA PHE A 21 -17.45 28.76 7.14
C PHE A 21 -16.17 28.84 6.31
N LEU A 22 -15.85 30.02 5.75
CA LEU A 22 -14.65 30.20 4.95
C LEU A 22 -13.37 29.95 5.76
N VAL A 23 -13.30 30.46 7.00
CA VAL A 23 -12.15 30.23 7.89
C VAL A 23 -11.97 28.74 8.16
N VAL A 24 -13.03 28.01 8.53
CA VAL A 24 -12.97 26.56 8.77
C VAL A 24 -12.59 25.81 7.50
N PHE A 25 -13.18 26.17 6.36
CA PHE A 25 -12.91 25.53 5.08
C PHE A 25 -11.45 25.68 4.66
N PHE A 26 -10.90 26.90 4.66
CA PHE A 26 -9.50 27.13 4.30
C PHE A 26 -8.53 26.53 5.32
N SER A 27 -8.87 26.56 6.61
CA SER A 27 -8.08 25.87 7.64
C SER A 27 -8.04 24.36 7.39
N PHE A 28 -9.17 23.75 7.05
CA PHE A 28 -9.23 22.33 6.70
C PHE A 28 -8.41 22.03 5.44
N GLN A 29 -8.57 22.81 4.36
CA GLN A 29 -7.81 22.62 3.12
C GLN A 29 -6.29 22.75 3.32
N LEU A 30 -5.85 23.58 4.27
CA LEU A 30 -4.44 23.76 4.61
C LEU A 30 -3.90 22.66 5.53
N LEU A 31 -4.65 22.31 6.57
CA LEU A 31 -4.20 21.38 7.62
C LEU A 31 -4.39 19.91 7.26
N PHE A 32 -5.44 19.57 6.51
CA PHE A 32 -5.74 18.18 6.17
C PHE A 32 -4.64 17.48 5.35
N PRO A 33 -3.98 18.14 4.38
CA PRO A 33 -2.82 17.58 3.70
C PRO A 33 -1.59 17.37 4.60
N LEU A 34 -1.47 18.11 5.70
CA LEU A 34 -0.36 18.02 6.66
C LEU A 34 -0.53 16.88 7.68
N ARG A 35 -1.66 16.14 7.64
CA ARG A 35 -1.94 15.05 8.58
C ARG A 35 -0.89 13.92 8.59
N TYR A 36 -0.07 13.82 7.54
CA TYR A 36 1.03 12.86 7.49
C TYR A 36 2.06 13.08 8.60
N LEU A 37 2.15 14.29 9.19
CA LEU A 37 3.03 14.59 10.32
C LEU A 37 2.67 13.82 11.60
N PHE A 38 1.46 13.27 11.70
CA PHE A 38 1.03 12.45 12.82
C PHE A 38 1.37 10.96 12.66
N TYR A 39 1.95 10.56 11.52
CA TYR A 39 2.33 9.18 11.24
C TYR A 39 3.85 9.05 11.26
N SER A 40 4.33 7.98 11.90
CA SER A 40 5.75 7.62 11.86
C SER A 40 6.12 7.03 10.50
N GLY A 41 7.30 7.37 9.99
CA GLY A 41 7.84 6.82 8.75
C GLY A 41 7.66 7.73 7.52
N ASN A 42 7.99 7.19 6.35
CA ASN A 42 7.95 7.92 5.09
C ASN A 42 6.60 7.67 4.38
N PRO A 43 5.72 8.67 4.20
CA PRO A 43 4.42 8.50 3.54
C PRO A 43 4.53 8.08 2.07
N CYS A 44 5.63 8.44 1.41
CA CYS A 44 5.92 7.97 0.05
C CYS A 44 6.23 6.47 0.04
N TRP A 45 6.48 5.84 1.20
CA TRP A 45 6.82 4.42 1.36
C TRP A 45 5.71 3.57 1.94
N THR A 46 5.14 3.96 3.08
CA THR A 46 4.03 3.21 3.70
C THR A 46 2.71 3.41 2.98
N ARG A 47 2.61 4.46 2.14
CA ARG A 47 1.37 4.97 1.51
C ARG A 47 0.29 5.41 2.50
N GLU A 48 0.61 5.45 3.79
CA GLU A 48 -0.26 5.97 4.84
C GLU A 48 -0.42 7.48 4.67
N CYS A 49 -1.67 7.95 4.73
CA CYS A 49 -2.01 9.37 4.51
C CYS A 49 -1.48 9.97 3.21
N HIS A 50 -1.12 9.16 2.22
CA HIS A 50 -0.51 9.60 0.97
C HIS A 50 -1.49 10.39 0.10
N PHE A 51 -2.74 9.92 -0.01
CA PHE A 51 -3.79 10.61 -0.75
C PHE A 51 -4.03 11.99 -0.17
N LEU A 52 -4.10 13.03 -1.01
CA LEU A 52 -4.31 14.42 -0.57
C LEU A 52 -3.16 14.98 0.29
N SER A 53 -2.02 14.30 0.41
CA SER A 53 -0.81 14.88 0.98
C SER A 53 -0.13 15.81 -0.03
N TRP A 54 0.49 16.89 0.44
CA TRP A 54 1.33 17.73 -0.42
C TRP A 54 2.52 16.96 -1.03
N ARG A 55 2.87 15.79 -0.48
CA ARG A 55 3.99 14.96 -0.92
C ARG A 55 3.60 13.87 -1.94
N MET A 56 2.35 13.86 -2.40
CA MET A 56 1.77 12.75 -3.19
C MET A 56 2.52 12.46 -4.50
N MET A 57 3.15 13.47 -5.11
CA MET A 57 3.83 13.35 -6.41
C MET A 57 5.37 13.44 -6.31
N LEU A 58 5.95 13.24 -5.11
CA LEU A 58 7.40 13.40 -4.88
C LEU A 58 8.22 12.10 -5.01
N HIS A 59 7.69 11.07 -5.66
CA HIS A 59 8.38 9.78 -5.74
C HIS A 59 8.11 9.00 -7.02
N THR A 60 9.12 8.26 -7.45
CA THR A 60 9.03 7.18 -8.44
C THR A 60 9.36 5.86 -7.75
N ARG A 61 8.59 4.81 -8.04
CA ARG A 61 8.75 3.47 -7.46
C ARG A 61 8.76 2.39 -8.51
N TYR A 62 9.56 1.37 -8.24
CA TYR A 62 9.51 0.12 -8.96
C TYR A 62 9.60 -1.02 -7.94
N SER A 63 8.68 -1.98 -8.05
CA SER A 63 8.57 -3.05 -7.08
C SER A 63 8.47 -4.39 -7.81
N GLN A 64 9.10 -5.41 -7.23
CA GLN A 64 8.98 -6.80 -7.63
C GLN A 64 8.22 -7.54 -6.54
N LEU A 65 7.29 -8.38 -6.95
CA LEU A 65 6.28 -8.98 -6.10
C LEU A 65 6.12 -10.45 -6.44
N MET A 66 6.08 -11.30 -5.41
CA MET A 66 5.66 -12.70 -5.52
C MET A 66 4.75 -13.05 -4.35
N PHE A 67 3.55 -13.55 -4.66
CA PHE A 67 2.61 -14.06 -3.66
C PHE A 67 2.83 -15.56 -3.44
N VAL A 68 2.91 -15.96 -2.19
CA VAL A 68 2.99 -17.36 -1.79
C VAL A 68 1.84 -17.67 -0.85
N ALA A 69 1.05 -18.66 -1.24
CA ALA A 69 -0.08 -19.16 -0.48
C ALA A 69 0.29 -20.51 0.12
N THR A 70 -0.09 -20.75 1.37
CA THR A 70 0.17 -21.99 2.11
C THR A 70 -1.13 -22.47 2.75
N ASP A 71 -1.57 -23.69 2.42
CA ASP A 71 -2.70 -24.35 3.10
C ASP A 71 -2.26 -24.71 4.52
N GLU A 72 -2.99 -24.24 5.53
CA GLU A 72 -2.64 -24.47 6.94
C GLU A 72 -2.85 -25.92 7.39
N GLN A 73 -3.67 -26.70 6.69
CA GLN A 73 -3.90 -28.10 7.02
C GLN A 73 -2.91 -29.04 6.35
N THR A 74 -2.54 -28.80 5.09
CA THR A 74 -1.62 -29.68 4.35
C THR A 74 -0.17 -29.22 4.40
N GLU A 75 0.08 -27.98 4.83
CA GLU A 75 1.38 -27.28 4.75
C GLU A 75 1.92 -27.13 3.32
N ASP A 76 1.11 -27.42 2.30
CA ASP A 76 1.50 -27.24 0.90
C ASP A 76 1.57 -25.75 0.57
N SER A 77 2.66 -25.34 -0.08
CA SER A 77 2.89 -23.95 -0.47
C SER A 77 3.05 -23.83 -1.98
N TRP A 78 2.42 -22.80 -2.57
CA TRP A 78 2.49 -22.53 -4.01
C TRP A 78 2.53 -21.04 -4.31
N VAL A 79 3.03 -20.70 -5.51
CA VAL A 79 3.08 -19.31 -6.01
C VAL A 79 1.75 -18.96 -6.67
N VAL A 80 1.18 -17.81 -6.31
CA VAL A 80 -0.05 -17.28 -6.92
C VAL A 80 0.31 -16.40 -8.13
N PRO A 81 -0.15 -16.71 -9.35
CA PRO A 81 0.18 -15.93 -10.55
C PRO A 81 -0.71 -14.68 -10.66
N VAL A 82 -0.47 -13.71 -9.77
CA VAL A 82 -1.29 -12.48 -9.64
C VAL A 82 -1.33 -11.66 -10.93
N GLU A 83 -0.21 -11.59 -11.64
CA GLU A 83 -0.07 -10.91 -12.94
C GLU A 83 -1.04 -11.41 -14.03
N LYS A 84 -1.54 -12.65 -13.91
CA LYS A 84 -2.51 -13.22 -14.87
C LYS A 84 -3.96 -12.87 -14.53
N GLN A 85 -4.22 -12.34 -13.34
CA GLN A 85 -5.56 -12.02 -12.85
C GLN A 85 -5.96 -10.56 -13.07
N MET A 86 -5.01 -9.72 -13.47
CA MET A 86 -5.23 -8.29 -13.66
C MET A 86 -4.55 -7.80 -14.93
N THR A 87 -5.02 -6.66 -15.45
CA THR A 87 -4.38 -6.05 -16.61
C THR A 87 -2.95 -5.59 -16.28
N PRO A 88 -2.04 -5.50 -17.27
CA PRO A 88 -0.67 -5.03 -17.02
C PRO A 88 -0.61 -3.67 -16.31
N THR A 89 -1.51 -2.75 -16.67
CA THR A 89 -1.60 -1.42 -16.05
C THR A 89 -2.04 -1.51 -14.59
N GLN A 90 -3.05 -2.34 -14.26
CA GLN A 90 -3.46 -2.55 -12.88
C GLN A 90 -2.33 -3.18 -12.05
N PHE A 91 -1.61 -4.16 -12.60
CA PHE A 91 -0.48 -4.80 -11.93
C PHE A 91 0.62 -3.80 -11.58
N LEU A 92 0.95 -2.88 -12.50
CA LEU A 92 1.95 -1.83 -12.25
C LEU A 92 1.59 -0.91 -11.07
N PHE A 93 0.31 -0.57 -10.91
CA PHE A 93 -0.14 0.22 -9.75
C PHE A 93 -0.21 -0.62 -8.48
N PHE A 94 -0.71 -1.85 -8.60
CA PHE A 94 -0.88 -2.81 -7.52
C PHE A 94 0.44 -3.15 -6.82
N GLN A 95 1.47 -3.52 -7.58
CA GLN A 95 2.76 -3.97 -7.01
C GLN A 95 3.48 -2.88 -6.22
N ASN A 96 3.13 -1.60 -6.43
CA ASN A 96 3.75 -0.45 -5.78
C ASN A 96 2.99 0.04 -4.54
N ASP A 97 1.82 -0.52 -4.24
CA ASP A 97 0.99 -0.11 -3.10
C ASP A 97 0.91 -1.24 -2.06
N PRO A 98 1.61 -1.11 -0.91
CA PRO A 98 1.58 -2.14 0.14
C PRO A 98 0.17 -2.38 0.68
N GLN A 99 -0.71 -1.36 0.68
CA GLN A 99 -2.07 -1.51 1.18
C GLN A 99 -2.95 -2.30 0.22
N LEU A 100 -2.75 -2.16 -1.10
CA LEU A 100 -3.45 -3.00 -2.08
C LEU A 100 -2.96 -4.45 -2.01
N ILE A 101 -1.66 -4.65 -1.84
CA ILE A 101 -1.05 -5.97 -1.66
C ILE A 101 -1.68 -6.68 -0.44
N ARG A 102 -1.78 -5.99 0.71
CA ARG A 102 -2.46 -6.51 1.91
C ARG A 102 -3.93 -6.85 1.65
N GLN A 103 -4.68 -5.95 1.03
CA GLN A 103 -6.10 -6.18 0.71
C GLN A 103 -6.29 -7.40 -0.19
N TYR A 104 -5.41 -7.59 -1.17
CA TYR A 104 -5.46 -8.76 -2.04
C TYR A 104 -5.05 -10.05 -1.32
N ALA A 105 -4.10 -9.99 -0.38
CA ALA A 105 -3.76 -11.11 0.48
C ALA A 105 -4.96 -11.57 1.32
N GLN A 106 -5.69 -10.64 1.93
CA GLN A 106 -6.93 -10.92 2.65
C GLN A 106 -8.00 -11.53 1.74
N PHE A 107 -8.20 -10.92 0.56
CA PHE A 107 -9.14 -11.45 -0.43
C PHE A 107 -8.83 -12.91 -0.82
N LEU A 108 -7.56 -13.27 -0.97
CA LEU A 108 -7.16 -14.66 -1.24
C LEU A 108 -7.48 -15.59 -0.06
N ALA A 109 -7.23 -15.13 1.18
CA ALA A 109 -7.51 -15.92 2.37
C ALA A 109 -9.02 -16.16 2.54
N ASP A 110 -9.82 -15.09 2.49
CA ASP A 110 -11.28 -15.15 2.60
C ASP A 110 -11.88 -16.06 1.53
N ARG A 111 -11.46 -15.89 0.27
CA ARG A 111 -11.95 -16.71 -0.85
C ARG A 111 -11.59 -18.18 -0.69
N TYR A 112 -10.39 -18.48 -0.22
CA TYR A 112 -9.96 -19.86 -0.01
C TYR A 112 -10.72 -20.52 1.13
N GLU A 113 -10.99 -19.79 2.20
CA GLU A 113 -11.84 -20.24 3.30
C GLU A 113 -13.27 -20.52 2.83
N GLU A 114 -13.87 -19.62 2.03
CA GLU A 114 -15.19 -19.83 1.44
C GLU A 114 -15.27 -21.07 0.53
N GLU A 115 -14.26 -21.32 -0.30
CA GLU A 115 -14.26 -22.40 -1.28
C GLU A 115 -13.89 -23.77 -0.68
N ARG A 116 -13.01 -23.80 0.33
CA ARG A 116 -12.42 -25.04 0.87
C ARG A 116 -12.72 -25.29 2.34
N GLY A 117 -13.19 -24.28 3.08
CA GLY A 117 -13.39 -24.37 4.53
C GLY A 117 -12.09 -24.51 5.31
N ARG A 118 -10.99 -23.92 4.82
CA ARG A 118 -9.64 -24.01 5.39
C ARG A 118 -8.97 -22.65 5.44
N GLY A 119 -8.11 -22.45 6.44
CA GLY A 119 -7.25 -21.28 6.55
C GLY A 119 -6.16 -21.28 5.48
N LEU A 120 -5.84 -20.08 4.99
CA LEU A 120 -4.77 -19.85 4.02
C LEU A 120 -3.79 -18.81 4.56
N LYS A 121 -2.54 -19.23 4.76
CA LYS A 121 -1.45 -18.31 5.08
C LYS A 121 -0.92 -17.69 3.80
N VAL A 122 -1.04 -16.37 3.67
CA VAL A 122 -0.60 -15.61 2.50
C VAL A 122 0.60 -14.74 2.85
N ARG A 123 1.76 -15.09 2.30
CA ARG A 123 3.01 -14.34 2.42
C ARG A 123 3.35 -13.67 1.11
N VAL A 124 4.01 -12.51 1.19
CA VAL A 124 4.40 -11.74 0.01
C VAL A 124 5.88 -11.40 0.08
N LEU A 125 6.59 -11.78 -0.98
CA LEU A 125 7.95 -11.35 -1.22
C LEU A 125 7.90 -10.08 -2.06
N ALA A 126 8.06 -8.94 -1.41
CA ALA A 126 8.02 -7.64 -2.07
C ALA A 126 9.33 -6.88 -1.83
N LYS A 127 10.12 -6.66 -2.89
CA LYS A 127 11.26 -5.73 -2.87
C LYS A 127 10.91 -4.51 -3.72
N SER A 128 11.23 -3.32 -3.23
CA SER A 128 10.91 -2.06 -3.89
C SER A 128 12.10 -1.10 -3.88
N THR A 129 12.22 -0.34 -4.95
CA THR A 129 13.10 0.82 -5.07
C THR A 129 12.28 2.09 -5.06
N MET A 130 12.82 3.16 -4.47
CA MET A 130 12.21 4.49 -4.48
C MET A 130 13.27 5.53 -4.84
N ASN A 131 12.98 6.36 -5.85
CA ASN A 131 13.86 7.45 -6.31
C ASN A 131 15.31 7.01 -6.56
N ASP A 132 15.50 5.90 -7.30
CA ASP A 132 16.81 5.31 -7.64
C ASP A 132 17.70 4.90 -6.45
N ASN A 133 17.13 4.80 -5.25
CA ASN A 133 17.83 4.21 -4.10
C ASN A 133 17.92 2.68 -4.23
N GLN A 134 18.79 2.09 -3.41
CA GLN A 134 18.98 0.64 -3.36
C GLN A 134 17.66 -0.10 -3.10
N PRO A 135 17.40 -1.23 -3.78
CA PRO A 135 16.24 -2.07 -3.50
C PRO A 135 16.29 -2.55 -2.05
N GLN A 136 15.15 -2.49 -1.37
CA GLN A 136 14.98 -3.05 -0.03
C GLN A 136 13.63 -3.76 0.05
N TRP A 137 13.45 -4.57 1.09
CA TRP A 137 12.17 -5.20 1.38
C TRP A 137 11.11 -4.14 1.66
N MET A 138 9.95 -4.25 1.02
CA MET A 138 8.77 -3.42 1.32
C MET A 138 7.92 -4.03 2.42
N ILE A 139 7.87 -5.35 2.46
CA ILE A 139 7.05 -6.14 3.39
C ILE A 139 7.96 -7.21 3.98
N TYR A 140 7.81 -7.49 5.28
CA TYR A 140 8.53 -8.57 5.94
C TYR A 140 8.13 -9.94 5.34
N PRO A 141 9.09 -10.77 4.85
CA PRO A 141 8.79 -12.02 4.14
C PRO A 141 8.07 -13.11 4.95
N ASP A 142 8.13 -13.03 6.27
CA ASP A 142 7.60 -14.01 7.22
C ASP A 142 6.18 -13.69 7.70
N VAL A 143 5.70 -12.47 7.47
CA VAL A 143 4.38 -12.00 7.90
C VAL A 143 3.26 -12.60 7.07
N ASN A 144 2.21 -13.07 7.76
CA ASN A 144 0.97 -13.51 7.13
C ASN A 144 0.06 -12.31 6.83
N LEU A 145 0.14 -11.75 5.61
CA LEU A 145 -0.70 -10.62 5.23
C LEU A 145 -2.19 -10.96 5.12
N GLY A 146 -2.55 -12.25 5.05
CA GLY A 146 -3.95 -12.68 5.04
C GLY A 146 -4.70 -12.34 6.33
N GLU A 147 -3.99 -12.23 7.45
CA GLU A 147 -4.57 -11.92 8.78
C GLU A 147 -4.35 -10.46 9.20
N GLU A 148 -3.47 -9.73 8.50
CA GLU A 148 -3.11 -8.36 8.84
C GLU A 148 -4.24 -7.38 8.53
N SER A 149 -4.76 -6.73 9.57
CA SER A 149 -5.84 -5.73 9.47
C SER A 149 -5.34 -4.35 9.04
N ALA A 150 -6.26 -3.49 8.58
CA ALA A 150 -5.94 -2.09 8.31
C ALA A 150 -5.71 -1.34 9.63
N SER A 151 -4.58 -0.65 9.76
CA SER A 151 -4.24 0.14 10.95
C SER A 151 -4.45 1.64 10.72
N THR A 152 -4.88 2.36 11.77
CA THR A 152 -4.86 3.83 11.81
C THR A 152 -3.48 4.40 12.16
N HIS A 153 -2.55 3.52 12.50
CA HIS A 153 -1.15 3.82 12.81
C HIS A 153 -0.24 3.10 11.81
N THR A 154 1.06 3.38 11.91
CA THR A 154 2.06 2.78 11.03
C THR A 154 2.00 1.26 11.09
N SER A 155 1.78 0.64 9.93
CA SER A 155 1.70 -0.81 9.80
C SER A 155 3.04 -1.46 10.13
N GLU A 156 3.06 -2.34 11.13
CA GLU A 156 4.27 -3.03 11.61
C GLU A 156 4.81 -4.05 10.60
N TRP A 157 3.97 -4.53 9.69
CA TRP A 157 4.33 -5.46 8.63
C TRP A 157 5.06 -4.80 7.44
N ILE A 158 5.11 -3.45 7.39
CA ILE A 158 5.88 -2.71 6.39
C ILE A 158 7.29 -2.49 6.95
N VAL A 159 8.29 -2.86 6.15
CA VAL A 159 9.69 -2.62 6.51
C VAL A 159 9.97 -1.10 6.46
N PRO A 160 10.58 -0.50 7.50
CA PRO A 160 10.90 0.92 7.49
C PRO A 160 11.80 1.33 6.32
N TYR A 161 11.55 2.51 5.76
CA TYR A 161 12.38 3.03 4.67
C TYR A 161 13.82 3.30 5.13
N GLY A 162 14.81 2.77 4.40
CA GLY A 162 16.24 2.90 4.71
C GLY A 162 16.80 1.70 5.45
N ASP A 163 15.96 0.70 5.75
CA ASP A 163 16.40 -0.58 6.26
C ASP A 163 16.80 -1.52 5.10
N HIS A 164 18.10 -1.63 4.89
CA HIS A 164 18.71 -2.50 3.89
C HIS A 164 19.04 -3.89 4.42
N THR A 165 18.49 -4.28 5.59
CA THR A 165 18.70 -5.61 6.16
C THR A 165 18.12 -6.68 5.23
N GLU A 166 18.94 -7.66 4.90
CA GLU A 166 18.47 -8.86 4.21
C GLU A 166 17.78 -9.78 5.21
N TYR A 167 16.47 -9.96 5.05
CA TYR A 167 15.69 -10.91 5.83
C TYR A 167 15.81 -12.32 5.24
N PRO A 168 16.23 -13.33 6.02
CA PRO A 168 16.31 -14.69 5.52
C PRO A 168 14.90 -15.21 5.22
N LEU A 169 14.72 -15.74 4.01
CA LEU A 169 13.44 -16.32 3.62
C LEU A 169 13.12 -17.55 4.49
N PRO A 170 11.87 -17.73 4.93
CA PRO A 170 11.41 -19.00 5.51
C PRO A 170 11.73 -20.21 4.62
N ARG A 171 12.01 -21.37 5.23
CA ARG A 171 12.54 -22.56 4.52
C ARG A 171 11.64 -23.09 3.41
N ASP A 172 10.34 -22.94 3.58
CA ASP A 172 9.31 -23.27 2.59
C ASP A 172 9.34 -22.31 1.40
N LEU A 173 9.49 -21.00 1.64
CA LEU A 173 9.63 -20.00 0.56
C LEU A 173 10.93 -20.18 -0.23
N GLN A 174 12.03 -20.52 0.45
CA GLN A 174 13.33 -20.80 -0.20
C GLN A 174 13.26 -21.90 -1.26
N ARG A 175 12.27 -22.81 -1.20
CA ARG A 175 12.07 -23.87 -2.21
C ARG A 175 11.40 -23.33 -3.47
N LEU A 176 10.53 -22.34 -3.31
CA LEU A 176 9.72 -21.75 -4.39
C LEU A 176 10.48 -20.68 -5.16
N THR A 177 11.40 -19.98 -4.51
CA THR A 177 12.22 -18.93 -5.12
C THR A 177 13.51 -19.45 -5.75
N ARG A 178 13.66 -20.78 -5.89
CA ARG A 178 14.91 -21.35 -6.41
C ARG A 178 15.08 -21.06 -7.90
N PRO A 179 16.33 -20.90 -8.36
CA PRO A 179 16.63 -20.83 -9.79
C PRO A 179 16.06 -22.05 -10.51
N VAL A 180 15.59 -21.84 -11.74
CA VAL A 180 15.00 -22.87 -12.62
C VAL A 180 15.95 -24.06 -12.86
N ASP A 181 17.26 -23.87 -12.65
CA ASP A 181 18.31 -24.89 -12.83
C ASP A 181 18.49 -25.84 -11.61
N ASP A 182 17.67 -25.77 -10.55
CA ASP A 182 17.72 -26.76 -9.44
C ASP A 182 17.16 -28.12 -9.93
N PRO A 183 17.91 -29.24 -9.82
CA PRO A 183 17.47 -30.56 -10.29
C PRO A 183 16.27 -31.18 -9.54
N ARG A 184 15.72 -30.50 -8.53
CA ARG A 184 14.55 -30.95 -7.77
C ARG A 184 13.24 -30.49 -8.44
N PRO A 185 12.17 -31.31 -8.42
CA PRO A 185 10.91 -30.95 -9.09
C PRO A 185 10.26 -29.71 -8.47
N ALA A 186 9.81 -28.78 -9.32
CA ALA A 186 9.04 -27.61 -8.91
C ALA A 186 7.67 -28.03 -8.35
N VAL A 187 7.20 -27.36 -7.29
CA VAL A 187 5.86 -27.60 -6.73
C VAL A 187 4.83 -27.05 -7.72
N VAL A 188 4.03 -27.94 -8.30
CA VAL A 188 2.96 -27.57 -9.23
C VAL A 188 1.77 -27.06 -8.40
N PRO A 189 1.26 -25.84 -8.66
CA PRO A 189 0.11 -25.33 -7.92
C PRO A 189 -1.12 -26.22 -8.17
N PRO A 190 -1.96 -26.49 -7.14
CA PRO A 190 -3.28 -27.05 -7.37
C PRO A 190 -4.10 -26.08 -8.23
N ARG A 191 -4.88 -26.60 -9.19
CA ARG A 191 -5.78 -25.76 -9.99
C ARG A 191 -6.87 -25.20 -9.06
N LEU A 192 -6.91 -23.87 -8.96
CA LEU A 192 -8.06 -23.09 -8.48
C LEU A 192 -9.07 -22.98 -9.62
#